data_AF-A0A930RHZ0-F1
#
_entry.id   AF-A0A930RHZ0-F1
#
_cell.length_a   1.000
_cell.length_b   1.000
_cell.length_c   1.000
_cell.angle_alpha   90.00
_cell.angle_beta   90.00
_cell.angle_gamma   90.00
#
_symmetry.space_group_name_H-M   'P 1'
#
loop_
_entity.id
_entity.type
_entity.pdbx_description
1 polymer ?
#
loop_
_entity_poly.entity_id
_entity_poly.type
_entity_poly.pdbx_seq_one_letter_code
_entity_poly.pdbx_strand_id
1 'polypeptide(L)' 'FSMSDMMHAGLTGTGDAAARRAQLGRRLGLGFANAKTFLRRLNTYGITRAEFTAAWEDME' A
#
# COMPACT_ATOMS: atom_id res chain seq x y z
N PHE A 1 -1.21 -4.54 8.92
CA PHE A 1 -2.24 -4.24 7.91
C PHE A 1 -3.05 -5.47 7.56
N SER A 2 -4.35 -5.28 7.31
CA SER A 2 -5.33 -6.28 6.88
C SER A 2 -5.90 -5.96 5.50
N MET A 3 -6.67 -6.88 4.90
CA MET A 3 -7.40 -6.60 3.64
C MET A 3 -8.39 -5.45 3.80
N SER A 4 -8.94 -5.25 5.00
CA SER A 4 -9.83 -4.13 5.30
C SER A 4 -9.08 -2.78 5.21
N ASP A 5 -7.85 -2.72 5.75
CA ASP A 5 -7.01 -1.51 5.63
C ASP A 5 -6.71 -1.17 4.16
N MET A 6 -6.46 -2.20 3.33
CA MET A 6 -6.26 -2.01 1.89
C MET A 6 -7.49 -1.45 1.20
N MET A 7 -8.68 -1.88 1.62
CA MET A 7 -9.95 -1.42 1.06
C MET A 7 -10.27 0.01 1.51
N HIS A 8 -10.04 0.33 2.78
CA HIS A 8 -10.14 1.68 3.31
C HIS A 8 -9.18 2.67 2.63
N ALA A 9 -7.95 2.24 2.33
CA ALA A 9 -7.00 3.06 1.58
C ALA A 9 -7.28 3.11 0.07
N GLY A 10 -8.33 2.46 -0.43
CA GLY A 10 -8.61 2.39 -1.87
C GLY A 10 -7.49 1.73 -2.69
N LEU A 11 -6.69 0.86 -2.05
CA LEU A 11 -5.62 0.09 -2.67
C LEU A 11 -6.11 -1.27 -3.20
N THR A 12 -7.41 -1.56 -3.09
CA THR A 12 -8.08 -2.74 -3.66
C THR A 12 -9.53 -2.40 -4.03
N GLY A 13 -10.08 -3.06 -5.05
CA GLY A 13 -11.50 -2.91 -5.47
C GLY A 13 -11.81 -1.75 -6.41
N THR A 14 -10.85 -0.88 -6.72
CA THR A 14 -10.98 0.23 -7.69
C THR A 14 -10.04 0.03 -8.87
N GLY A 15 -10.34 0.62 -10.03
CA GLY A 15 -9.46 0.56 -11.21
C GLY A 15 -8.07 1.14 -10.93
N ASP A 16 -8.02 2.23 -10.17
CA ASP A 16 -6.79 2.92 -9.79
C ASP A 16 -6.01 2.25 -8.65
N ALA A 17 -6.58 1.24 -7.99
CA ALA A 17 -5.93 0.52 -6.90
C ALA A 17 -4.55 -0.05 -7.29
N ALA A 18 -4.42 -0.51 -8.53
CA ALA A 18 -3.16 -1.04 -9.05
C ALA A 18 -2.09 0.05 -9.18
N ALA A 19 -2.47 1.23 -9.69
CA ALA A 19 -1.57 2.38 -9.81
C ALA A 19 -1.15 2.92 -8.45
N ARG A 20 -2.11 3.08 -7.52
CA ARG A 20 -1.84 3.52 -6.15
C ARG A 20 -0.88 2.57 -5.42
N ARG A 21 -1.09 1.24 -5.52
CA ARG A 21 -0.14 0.25 -4.98
C ARG A 21 1.24 0.34 -5.63
N ALA A 22 1.31 0.60 -6.93
CA ALA A 22 2.58 0.75 -7.64
C ALA A 22 3.38 1.95 -7.11
N GLN A 23 2.69 3.08 -6.94
CA GLN A 23 3.28 4.33 -6.46
C GLN A 23 3.68 4.21 -4.98
N LEU A 24 2.77 3.72 -4.13
CA LEU A 24 3.04 3.52 -2.70
C LEU A 24 4.15 2.47 -2.50
N GLY A 25 4.15 1.42 -3.31
CA GLY A 25 5.18 0.40 -3.30
C GLY A 25 6.54 0.91 -3.74
N ARG A 26 6.62 1.80 -4.74
CA ARG A 26 7.89 2.47 -5.08
C ARG A 26 8.39 3.34 -3.93
N ARG A 27 7.51 4.12 -3.29
CA ARG A 27 7.84 5.00 -2.15
C ARG A 27 8.36 4.21 -0.95
N LEU A 28 7.64 3.15 -0.56
CA LEU A 28 7.99 2.30 0.58
C LEU A 28 9.09 1.27 0.26
N GLY A 29 9.65 1.27 -0.95
CA GLY A 29 10.65 0.28 -1.38
C GLY A 29 10.09 -1.15 -1.53
N LEU A 30 8.77 -1.33 -1.49
CA LEU A 30 8.09 -2.61 -1.62
C LEU A 30 7.90 -3.02 -3.09
N GLY A 31 8.06 -2.10 -4.05
CA GLY A 31 7.88 -2.31 -5.47
C GLY A 31 6.43 -2.62 -5.88
N PHE A 32 6.23 -3.07 -7.12
CA PHE A 32 4.92 -3.43 -7.65
C PHE A 32 4.47 -4.80 -7.13
N ALA A 33 3.25 -4.88 -6.60
CA ALA A 33 2.67 -6.11 -6.10
C ALA A 33 1.14 -6.10 -6.16
N ASN A 34 0.53 -7.28 -6.28
CA ASN A 34 -0.91 -7.47 -6.07
C ASN A 34 -1.28 -7.17 -4.60
N ALA A 35 -2.56 -6.92 -4.30
CA ALA A 35 -3.00 -6.54 -2.95
C ALA A 35 -2.53 -7.52 -1.86
N LYS A 36 -2.62 -8.83 -2.10
CA LYS A 36 -2.21 -9.85 -1.12
C LYS A 36 -0.70 -9.86 -0.85
N THR A 37 0.12 -9.71 -1.88
CA THR A 37 1.59 -9.63 -1.75
C THR A 37 2.01 -8.30 -1.14
N PHE A 38 1.35 -7.21 -1.51
CA PHE A 38 1.58 -5.88 -0.93
C PHE A 38 1.31 -5.88 0.57
N LEU A 39 0.17 -6.43 0.98
CA LEU A 39 -0.20 -6.63 2.38
C LEU A 39 0.85 -7.45 3.13
N ARG A 40 1.30 -8.56 2.53
CA ARG A 40 2.34 -9.41 3.12
C ARG A 40 3.63 -8.61 3.31
N ARG A 41 4.08 -7.88 2.27
CA ARG A 41 5.28 -7.04 2.34
C ARG A 41 5.13 -5.98 3.44
N LEU A 42 4.05 -5.21 3.47
CA LEU A 42 3.80 -4.24 4.55
C LEU A 42 3.97 -4.85 5.94
N ASN A 43 3.41 -6.04 6.17
CA ASN A 43 3.53 -6.74 7.45
C ASN A 43 4.95 -7.30 7.69
N THR A 44 5.61 -7.86 6.66
CA THR A 44 6.96 -8.43 6.75
C THR A 44 8.02 -7.36 6.99
N TYR A 45 7.92 -6.23 6.32
CA TYR A 45 8.82 -5.08 6.51
C TYR A 45 8.49 -4.30 7.80
N GLY A 46 7.43 -4.67 8.52
CA GLY A 46 7.04 -3.99 9.75
C GLY A 46 6.64 -2.54 9.54
N ILE A 47 6.14 -2.20 8.34
CA ILE A 47 5.75 -0.83 7.99
C ILE A 47 4.73 -0.34 9.01
N THR A 48 4.99 0.81 9.60
CA THR A 48 4.07 1.42 10.57
C THR A 48 2.94 2.15 9.85
N ARG A 49 1.82 2.39 10.56
CA ARG A 49 0.76 3.25 10.02
C ARG A 49 1.29 4.65 9.67
N ALA A 50 2.22 5.18 10.48
CA ALA A 50 2.83 6.48 10.23
C ALA A 50 3.62 6.51 8.90
N GLU A 51 4.47 5.52 8.64
CA GLU A 51 5.20 5.43 7.36
C GLU A 51 4.28 5.24 6.17
N PHE A 52 3.25 4.41 6.33
CA PHE A 52 2.25 4.21 5.29
C PHE A 52 1.50 5.52 4.99
N THR A 53 1.06 6.23 6.02
CA THR A 53 0.36 7.52 5.89
C THR A 53 1.29 8.58 5.30
N ALA A 54 2.54 8.69 5.74
CA ALA A 54 3.49 9.63 5.17
C ALA A 54 3.74 9.34 3.67
N ALA A 55 3.90 8.06 3.31
CA ALA A 55 4.04 7.68 1.90
C ALA A 55 2.78 7.94 1.09
N TRP A 56 1.61 7.87 1.73
CA TRP A 56 0.30 8.15 1.14
C TRP A 56 0.07 9.66 0.93
N GLU A 57 0.34 10.48 1.95
CA GLU A 57 0.24 11.93 1.88
C GLU A 57 1.19 12.51 0.84
N ASP A 58 2.40 11.96 0.70
CA ASP A 58 3.34 12.40 -0.33
C ASP A 58 2.80 12.06 -1.76
N MET A 59 1.78 11.20 -1.91
CA MET A 59 1.16 10.85 -3.21
C MET A 59 -0.01 11.76 -3.60
N GLU A 60 -0.64 12.45 -2.65
CA GLU A 60 -1.62 13.52 -2.93
C GLU A 60 -0.91 14.83 -3.29
#